data_AF-A0AAE6KEL1-F1
#
_entry.id   AF-A0AAE6KEL1-F1
#
_cell.length_a   1.000
_cell.length_b   1.000
_cell.length_c   1.000
_cell.angle_alpha   90.00
_cell.angle_beta   90.00
_cell.angle_gamma   90.00
#
_symmetry.space_group_name_H-M   'P 1'
#
loop_
_entity.id
_entity.type
_entity.pdbx_description
1 polymer ?
#
loop_
_entity_poly.entity_id
_entity_poly.type
_entity_poly.pdbx_seq_one_letter_code
_entity_poly.pdbx_strand_id
1 'polypeptide(L)'
;MEIKVFKDISKRDKTHGGLTGSQWLFIIALITTIGLDVVNLIFGFLPVFLFRVIFFPLLGLVAFNALFRPYGHKFSTWIKLNWTYQTTVQVRTYQKEGIEQYSAKNFIKNKKIKEAGPKAPNKGS
;
A
#
# COMPACT_ATOMS: atom_id res chain seq x y z
N MET A 1 10.02 -10.50 7.65
CA MET A 1 10.58 -9.68 6.55
C MET A 1 9.98 -10.23 5.25
N GLU A 2 9.03 -9.53 4.64
CA GLU A 2 8.45 -9.94 3.36
C GLU A 2 9.14 -9.18 2.22
N ILE A 3 9.93 -9.88 1.42
CA ILE A 3 10.54 -9.31 0.22
C ILE A 3 9.43 -9.22 -0.84
N LYS A 4 8.91 -8.01 -1.07
CA LYS A 4 7.91 -7.77 -2.12
C LYS A 4 8.59 -7.89 -3.49
N VAL A 5 8.46 -9.03 -4.15
CA VAL A 5 8.91 -9.24 -5.53
C VAL A 5 7.86 -8.65 -6.47
N PHE A 6 8.13 -7.45 -6.99
CA PHE A 6 7.25 -6.81 -7.97
C PHE A 6 7.49 -7.43 -9.35
N LYS A 7 6.49 -8.14 -9.89
CA LYS A 7 6.50 -8.69 -11.26
C LYS A 7 6.61 -7.59 -12.33
N ASP A 8 6.13 -6.39 -12.03
CA ASP A 8 6.20 -5.21 -12.90
C ASP A 8 7.06 -4.09 -12.28
N ILE A 9 8.03 -3.60 -13.04
CA ILE A 9 8.90 -2.46 -12.66
C ILE A 9 8.07 -1.17 -12.55
N SER A 10 7.01 -1.02 -13.35
CA SER A 10 6.12 0.14 -13.35
C SER A 10 5.34 0.32 -12.04
N LYS A 11 5.22 -0.73 -11.23
CA LYS A 11 4.55 -0.69 -9.92
C LYS A 11 5.49 -0.31 -8.78
N ARG A 12 6.80 -0.15 -9.03
CA ARG A 12 7.73 0.36 -8.03
C ARG A 12 7.56 1.86 -7.89
N ASP A 13 7.66 2.35 -6.65
CA ASP A 13 7.76 3.79 -6.41
C ASP A 13 8.96 4.34 -7.20
N LYS A 14 8.72 5.37 -8.01
CA LYS A 14 9.80 6.09 -8.69
C LYS A 14 10.72 6.68 -7.61
N THR A 15 11.94 6.18 -7.56
CA THR A 15 12.99 6.71 -6.69
C THR A 15 13.94 7.56 -7.51
N HIS A 16 14.35 8.70 -6.95
CA HIS A 16 15.39 9.55 -7.53
C HIS A 16 16.55 9.53 -6.54
N GLY A 17 17.71 9.02 -6.96
CA GLY A 17 18.85 8.82 -6.05
C GLY A 17 18.57 7.83 -4.90
N GLY A 18 17.73 6.81 -5.13
CA GLY A 18 17.40 5.81 -4.10
C GLY A 18 16.35 6.25 -3.07
N LEU A 19 15.91 7.50 -3.11
CA LEU A 19 14.87 8.04 -2.23
C LEU A 19 13.56 8.27 -2.98
N THR A 20 12.46 8.04 -2.28
CA THR A 20 11.12 8.39 -2.77
C THR A 20 10.89 9.89 -2.69
N GLY A 21 9.98 10.43 -3.54
CA GLY A 21 9.67 11.86 -3.54
C GLY A 21 9.22 12.40 -2.17
N SER A 22 8.53 11.60 -1.35
CA SER A 22 8.16 12.00 0.02
C SER A 22 9.37 12.11 0.95
N GLN A 23 10.38 11.26 0.78
CA GLN A 23 11.64 11.37 1.53
C GLN A 23 12.44 12.61 1.13
N TRP A 24 12.44 12.96 -0.16
CA TRP A 24 13.02 14.22 -0.62
C TRP A 24 12.31 15.44 -0.04
N LEU A 25 10.97 15.44 -0.06
CA LEU A 25 10.19 16.50 0.58
C LEU A 25 10.49 16.62 2.07
N PHE A 26 10.68 15.50 2.77
CA PHE A 26 11.08 15.50 4.17
C PHE A 26 12.47 16.11 4.37
N ILE A 27 13.46 15.75 3.55
CA ILE A 27 14.81 16.32 3.63
C ILE A 27 14.76 17.84 3.43
N ILE A 28 14.03 18.30 2.40
CA ILE A 28 13.86 19.73 2.11
C ILE A 28 13.19 20.42 3.31
N ALA A 29 12.08 19.88 3.81
CA ALA A 29 11.36 20.45 4.95
C ALA A 29 12.24 20.53 6.21
N LEU A 30 13.09 19.53 6.44
CA LEU A 30 14.02 19.48 7.56
C LEU A 30 15.08 20.58 7.46
N ILE A 31 15.71 20.72 6.29
CA ILE A 31 16.69 21.79 6.02
C ILE A 31 16.03 23.17 6.21
N THR A 32 14.85 23.37 5.62
CA THR A 32 14.13 24.65 5.71
C THR A 32 13.74 24.99 7.14
N THR A 33 13.22 24.02 7.90
CA THR A 33 12.75 24.26 9.28
C THR A 33 13.90 24.59 10.22
N ILE A 34 15.03 23.88 10.09
CA ILE A 34 16.26 24.19 10.86
C ILE A 34 16.82 25.55 10.45
N GLY A 35 16.89 25.82 9.14
CA GLY A 35 17.37 27.12 8.65
C GLY A 35 16.52 28.28 9.15
N LEU A 36 15.20 28.14 9.14
CA LEU A 36 14.27 29.13 9.68
C LEU A 36 14.39 29.28 11.20
N ASP A 37 14.60 28.20 11.98
CA ASP A 37 14.82 28.31 13.43
C ASP A 37 16.10 29.09 13.74
N VAL A 38 17.19 28.83 13.02
CA VAL A 38 18.47 29.55 13.18
C VAL A 38 18.31 31.03 12.83
N VAL A 39 17.68 31.36 11.71
CA VAL A 39 17.39 32.75 11.33
C VAL A 39 16.50 33.42 12.39
N ASN A 40 15.47 32.71 12.87
CA ASN A 40 14.58 33.25 13.89
C ASN A 40 15.28 33.48 15.24
N LEU A 41 16.26 32.65 15.61
CA LEU A 41 17.09 32.85 16.80
C LEU A 41 17.99 34.09 16.70
N ILE A 42 18.47 34.42 15.49
CA ILE A 42 19.34 35.59 15.26
C ILE A 42 18.52 36.88 15.22
N PHE A 43 17.43 36.89 14.45
CA PHE A 43 16.66 38.11 14.18
C PHE A 43 15.45 38.31 15.12
N GLY A 44 15.08 37.29 15.89
CA GLY A 44 13.98 37.37 16.86
C GLY A 44 12.61 37.65 16.24
N PHE A 45 12.40 37.28 14.96
CA PHE A 45 11.21 37.63 14.18
C PHE A 45 9.90 37.14 14.82
N LEU A 46 9.93 35.95 15.43
CA LEU A 46 8.84 35.30 16.14
C LEU A 46 9.33 34.74 17.47
N PRO A 47 8.47 34.71 18.51
CA PRO A 47 8.77 33.98 19.74
C PRO A 47 9.14 32.52 19.42
N VAL A 48 10.31 32.09 19.90
CA VAL A 48 10.87 30.76 19.62
C VAL A 48 9.89 29.63 19.95
N PHE A 49 9.14 29.78 21.05
CA PHE A 49 8.12 28.83 21.44
C PHE A 49 7.02 28.68 20.38
N LEU A 50 6.50 29.81 19.88
CA LEU A 50 5.43 29.81 18.90
C LEU A 50 5.89 29.20 17.57
N PHE A 51 7.11 29.54 17.14
CA PHE A 51 7.74 28.97 15.96
C PHE A 51 7.83 27.44 16.08
N ARG A 52 8.42 26.94 17.17
CA ARG A 52 8.63 25.51 17.35
C ARG A 52 7.33 24.72 17.49
N VAL A 53 6.35 25.26 18.21
CA VAL A 53 5.04 24.61 18.39
C VAL A 53 4.27 24.46 17.08
N ILE A 54 4.50 25.33 16.09
CA ILE A 54 3.83 25.23 14.78
C ILE A 54 4.67 24.37 13.83
N PHE A 55 5.95 24.69 13.66
CA PHE A 55 6.77 24.11 12.61
C PHE A 55 7.25 22.69 12.94
N PHE A 56 7.50 22.34 14.20
CA PHE A 56 7.96 20.99 14.55
C PHE A 56 6.85 19.93 14.41
N PRO A 57 5.58 20.18 14.80
CA PRO A 57 4.50 19.24 14.50
C PRO A 57 4.26 19.07 12.99
N LEU A 58 4.35 20.16 12.21
CA LEU A 58 4.30 20.09 10.75
C LEU A 58 5.43 19.22 10.18
N LEU A 59 6.66 19.41 10.67
CA LEU A 59 7.80 18.58 10.31
C LEU A 59 7.54 17.12 10.68
N GLY A 60 6.98 16.86 11.87
CA GLY A 60 6.57 15.54 12.32
C GLY A 60 5.60 14.87 11.37
N LEU A 61 4.55 15.57 10.93
CA LEU A 61 3.58 15.03 9.96
C LEU A 61 4.24 14.66 8.62
N VAL A 62 5.15 15.49 8.13
CA VAL A 62 5.92 15.19 6.91
C VAL A 62 6.84 13.97 7.13
N ALA A 63 7.48 13.87 8.29
CA ALA A 63 8.33 12.75 8.67
C ALA A 63 7.54 11.43 8.72
N PHE A 64 6.37 11.45 9.37
CA PHE A 64 5.47 10.29 9.42
C PHE A 64 5.07 9.85 8.01
N ASN A 65 4.69 10.78 7.14
CA ASN A 65 4.34 10.43 5.76
C ASN A 65 5.53 9.90 4.93
N ALA A 66 6.75 10.37 5.21
CA ALA A 66 7.96 9.96 4.50
C ALA A 66 8.52 8.61 4.98
N LEU A 67 8.43 8.33 6.28
CA LEU A 67 9.11 7.21 6.93
C LEU A 67 8.16 6.08 7.32
N PHE A 68 6.93 6.40 7.73
CA PHE A 68 5.99 5.41 8.22
C PHE A 68 5.26 4.72 7.07
N ARG A 69 5.46 3.40 6.97
CA ARG A 69 4.80 2.55 5.96
C ARG A 69 4.04 1.40 6.62
N PRO A 70 2.87 1.66 7.21
CA PRO A 70 2.04 0.61 7.80
C PRO A 70 1.64 -0.39 6.72
N TYR A 71 1.89 -1.68 6.98
CA TYR A 71 1.65 -2.79 6.04
C TYR A 71 2.34 -2.61 4.66
N GLY A 72 3.40 -1.78 4.62
CA GLY A 72 4.14 -1.46 3.40
C GLY A 72 3.37 -0.58 2.40
N HIS A 73 2.29 0.08 2.82
CA HIS A 73 1.62 1.14 2.06
C HIS A 73 2.17 2.51 2.45
N LYS A 74 2.08 3.50 1.54
CA LYS A 74 2.30 4.91 1.91
C LYS A 74 1.28 5.30 2.98
N PHE A 75 1.71 6.11 3.94
CA PHE A 75 0.86 6.52 5.05
C PHE A 75 -0.48 7.14 4.59
N SER A 76 -0.45 8.01 3.59
CA SER A 76 -1.67 8.59 3.00
C SER A 76 -2.63 7.54 2.42
N THR A 77 -2.08 6.53 1.73
CA THR A 77 -2.86 5.40 1.20
C THR A 77 -3.43 4.56 2.33
N TRP A 78 -2.65 4.31 3.37
CA TRP A 78 -3.11 3.56 4.53
C TRP A 78 -4.21 4.30 5.28
N ILE A 79 -4.09 5.61 5.53
CA ILE A 79 -5.16 6.40 6.16
C ILE A 79 -6.44 6.29 5.34
N LYS A 80 -6.35 6.46 4.02
CA LYS A 80 -7.51 6.37 3.14
C LYS A 80 -8.18 4.99 3.23
N LEU A 81 -7.40 3.91 3.13
CA LEU A 81 -7.91 2.55 3.23
C LEU A 81 -8.49 2.24 4.61
N ASN A 82 -7.81 2.66 5.67
CA ASN A 82 -8.26 2.47 7.05
C ASN A 82 -9.54 3.25 7.32
N TRP A 83 -9.63 4.49 6.84
CA TRP A 83 -10.84 5.29 6.92
C TRP A 83 -12.00 4.60 6.21
N THR A 84 -11.81 4.21 4.93
CA THR A 84 -12.83 3.47 4.19
C THR A 84 -13.24 2.18 4.90
N TYR A 85 -12.28 1.42 5.45
CA TYR A 85 -12.56 0.19 6.19
C TYR A 85 -13.42 0.43 7.44
N GLN A 86 -13.14 1.50 8.18
CA GLN A 86 -13.88 1.87 9.39
C GLN A 86 -15.27 2.44 9.07
N THR A 87 -15.42 3.22 7.99
CA THR A 87 -16.69 3.88 7.65
C THR A 87 -17.60 3.05 6.76
N THR A 88 -17.07 2.09 6.01
CA THR A 88 -17.89 1.24 5.15
C THR A 88 -18.46 0.12 6.02
N VAL A 89 -19.79 0.12 6.20
CA VAL A 89 -20.49 -1.04 6.75
C VAL A 89 -20.12 -2.23 5.88
N GLN A 90 -19.35 -3.17 6.43
CA GLN A 90 -19.04 -4.42 5.77
C GLN A 90 -20.34 -5.22 5.69
N VAL A 91 -21.16 -4.93 4.68
CA VAL A 91 -22.17 -5.87 4.22
C VAL A 91 -21.35 -7.08 3.80
N ARG A 92 -21.33 -8.12 4.67
CA ARG A 92 -20.79 -9.43 4.30
C ARG A 92 -21.68 -9.92 3.18
N THR A 93 -21.36 -9.53 1.96
CA THR A 93 -21.82 -10.23 0.78
C THR A 93 -21.09 -11.56 0.89
N TYR A 94 -21.72 -12.52 1.56
CA TYR A 94 -21.46 -13.91 1.30
C TYR A 94 -21.76 -14.07 -0.19
N GLN A 95 -20.76 -13.85 -1.03
CA GLN A 95 -20.76 -14.47 -2.33
C GLN A 95 -20.80 -15.96 -2.01
N LYS A 96 -22.02 -16.50 -2.03
CA LYS A 96 -22.25 -17.92 -2.25
C LYS A 96 -21.71 -18.18 -3.65
N GLU A 97 -20.40 -18.24 -3.80
CA GLU A 97 -19.77 -18.90 -4.93
C GLU A 97 -20.25 -20.35 -4.86
N GLY A 98 -21.23 -20.67 -5.72
CA GLY A 98 -21.60 -22.01 -6.12
C GLY A 98 -21.79 -23.04 -5.01
N ILE A 99 -22.82 -22.90 -4.18
CA ILE A 99 -23.48 -24.11 -3.67
C ILE A 99 -24.58 -24.42 -4.68
N GLU A 100 -24.21 -25.00 -5.81
CA GLU A 100 -25.16 -25.79 -6.58
C GLU A 100 -25.64 -26.89 -5.64
N GLN A 101 -26.92 -26.82 -5.26
CA GLN A 101 -27.55 -27.93 -4.56
C GLN A 101 -27.56 -29.11 -5.53
N TYR A 102 -26.60 -30.03 -5.38
CA TYR A 102 -26.65 -31.31 -6.04
C TYR A 102 -27.91 -32.04 -5.56
N SER A 103 -28.96 -32.00 -6.38
CA SER A 103 -30.12 -32.85 -6.22
C SER A 103 -29.68 -34.31 -6.32
N ALA A 104 -30.22 -35.19 -5.46
CA ALA A 104 -29.97 -36.64 -5.52
C ALA A 104 -30.27 -37.26 -6.90
N LYS A 105 -31.03 -36.55 -7.75
CA LYS A 105 -31.32 -36.92 -9.14
C LYS A 105 -30.12 -36.74 -10.10
N ASN A 106 -29.08 -36.02 -9.71
CA ASN A 106 -27.86 -35.83 -10.52
C ASN A 106 -26.87 -37.00 -10.40
N PHE A 107 -27.09 -37.92 -9.46
CA PHE A 107 -26.28 -39.14 -9.28
C PHE A 107 -26.91 -40.35 -9.97
N ILE A 108 -27.50 -40.17 -11.17
CA ILE A 108 -27.92 -41.33 -11.98
C ILE A 108 -26.64 -42.05 -12.45
N LYS A 109 -26.39 -43.16 -11.77
CA LYS A 109 -25.28 -44.10 -11.92
C LYS A 109 -25.37 -44.84 -13.27
N ASN A 110 -25.21 -44.14 -14.39
CA ASN A 110 -24.94 -44.75 -15.69
C ASN A 110 -24.58 -43.68 -16.74
N LYS A 111 -23.39 -43.11 -16.65
CA LYS A 111 -22.71 -42.58 -17.84
C LYS A 111 -21.28 -43.08 -17.78
N LYS A 112 -20.97 -44.09 -18.62
CA LYS A 112 -19.60 -44.54 -18.88
C LYS A 112 -18.81 -43.30 -19.33
N ILE A 113 -18.01 -42.74 -18.42
CA ILE A 113 -17.01 -41.74 -18.78
C ILE A 113 -15.96 -42.53 -19.55
N LYS A 114 -15.87 -42.31 -20.86
CA LYS A 114 -14.73 -42.79 -21.64
C LYS A 114 -13.51 -42.05 -21.13
N GLU A 115 -12.61 -42.77 -20.47
CA GLU A 115 -11.28 -42.28 -20.13
C GLU A 115 -10.59 -41.86 -21.42
N ALA A 116 -10.36 -40.55 -21.59
CA ALA A 116 -9.50 -40.06 -22.64
C ALA A 116 -8.06 -40.44 -22.26
N GLY A 117 -7.51 -41.44 -22.94
CA GLY A 117 -6.16 -41.94 -22.72
C GLY A 117 -5.07 -40.87 -22.92
N PRO A 118 -3.85 -41.13 -22.46
CA PRO A 118 -2.76 -40.15 -22.45
C PRO A 118 -2.37 -39.77 -23.89
N LYS A 119 -2.30 -38.47 -24.18
CA LYS A 119 -1.75 -37.96 -25.45
C LYS A 119 -0.27 -38.33 -25.54
N ALA A 120 0.07 -39.16 -26.52
CA ALA A 120 1.45 -39.47 -26.90
C ALA A 120 2.17 -38.21 -27.44
N PRO A 121 3.49 -38.10 -27.25
CA PRO A 121 4.28 -36.98 -27.77
C PRO A 121 4.43 -37.10 -29.29
N ASN A 122 4.10 -36.04 -30.02
CA ASN A 122 4.27 -35.97 -31.46
C ASN A 122 5.77 -35.78 -31.78
N LYS A 123 6.39 -36.78 -32.40
CA LYS A 123 7.72 -36.72 -33.04
C LYS A 123 7.51 -36.76 -34.56
N GLY A 124 8.25 -35.92 -35.28
CA GLY A 124 8.38 -35.93 -36.75
C GLY A 124 7.71 -34.71 -37.38
N SER A 125 8.30 -34.02 -38.35
CA SER A 125 9.36 -34.38 -39.31
C SER A 125 10.18 -33.15 -39.69
#